data_AF-A0A0L0SJL7-F1
#
_entry.id   AF-A0A0L0SJL7-F1
#
_cell.length_a   1.000
_cell.length_b   1.000
_cell.length_c   1.000
_cell.angle_alpha   90.00
_cell.angle_beta   90.00
_cell.angle_gamma   90.00
#
_symmetry.space_group_name_H-M   'P 1'
#
loop_
_entity.id
_entity.type
_entity.pdbx_description
1 polymer ?
#
loop_
_entity_poly.entity_id
_entity_poly.type
_entity_poly.pdbx_seq_one_letter_code
_entity_poly.pdbx_strand_id
1 'polypeptide(L)'
;MSTTVPATDLPAAEFTLADVTVASIESRVEAITASLDATRDAIAALSPEDRTVDSTLLALHAALDAAAVDQVFATFPSMVHADADVRSASAAAKTTLKQAFDAAYADARVYAALEAVEAEVRNRNDAVLSRLYDQTMALHRANGLAIADTEQRAEYTKTRGEIAHLEQKYTQTINEDTTVLEFNSDALHGCSDRYLSGLDRTADGLYVVTTKAPDYLAVMQTCTVPATRKAMYTAYNARCAANLSVLADMVAARQKAANLAGYASHAHYRLSFNMAKSPDQLAFLDDLAVKLQPRREADMAQLQALKDADIDAPHGGARPAVGYCLLRGGP
;
A
#
# COMPACT_ATOMS: atom_id res chain seq x y z
N MET A 1 -23.41 37.04 5.06
CA MET A 1 -24.65 36.37 5.51
C MET A 1 -24.33 34.90 5.65
N SER A 2 -24.49 34.34 6.84
CA SER A 2 -24.15 32.95 7.16
C SER A 2 -25.16 32.03 6.48
N THR A 3 -24.76 31.42 5.37
CA THR A 3 -25.47 30.30 4.77
C THR A 3 -24.93 29.04 5.41
N THR A 4 -25.52 28.66 6.54
CA THR A 4 -25.44 27.29 7.05
C THR A 4 -25.95 26.38 5.94
N VAL A 5 -25.05 25.60 5.33
CA VAL A 5 -25.42 24.44 4.53
C VAL A 5 -26.29 23.57 5.43
N PRO A 6 -27.54 23.26 5.06
CA PRO A 6 -28.35 22.35 5.85
C PRO A 6 -27.57 21.04 5.92
N ALA A 7 -27.31 20.55 7.14
CA ALA A 7 -26.97 19.15 7.30
C ALA A 7 -28.08 18.39 6.57
N THR A 8 -27.73 17.75 5.46
CA THR A 8 -28.65 16.83 4.82
C THR A 8 -28.87 15.79 5.90
N ASP A 9 -30.09 15.75 6.46
CA ASP A 9 -30.56 14.63 7.26
C ASP A 9 -30.46 13.42 6.32
N LEU A 10 -29.28 12.79 6.29
CA LEU A 10 -29.14 11.45 5.80
C LEU A 10 -30.11 10.67 6.67
N PRO A 11 -31.22 10.16 6.12
CA PRO A 11 -32.07 9.33 6.93
C PRO A 11 -31.16 8.22 7.44
N ALA A 12 -31.07 8.10 8.76
CA ALA A 12 -30.67 6.84 9.35
C ALA A 12 -31.77 5.85 8.93
N ALA A 13 -31.70 5.36 7.69
CA ALA A 13 -32.25 4.07 7.38
C ALA A 13 -31.57 3.17 8.41
N GLU A 14 -32.35 2.64 9.35
CA GLU A 14 -31.87 1.68 10.33
C GLU A 14 -31.14 0.60 9.55
N PHE A 15 -29.81 0.69 9.55
CA PHE A 15 -28.99 -0.26 8.84
C PHE A 15 -28.85 -1.46 9.73
N THR A 16 -29.73 -2.43 9.50
CA THR A 16 -29.57 -3.75 10.07
C THR A 16 -28.73 -4.56 9.13
N LEU A 17 -27.56 -4.98 9.59
CA LEU A 17 -26.67 -5.84 8.79
C LEU A 17 -27.37 -7.13 8.35
N ALA A 18 -28.36 -7.60 9.13
CA ALA A 18 -29.16 -8.78 8.85
C ALA A 18 -30.11 -8.63 7.64
N ASP A 19 -30.48 -7.39 7.27
CA ASP A 19 -31.42 -7.12 6.18
C ASP A 19 -30.69 -6.94 4.83
N VAL A 20 -29.36 -6.99 4.84
CA VAL A 20 -28.55 -6.83 3.63
C VAL A 20 -28.59 -8.11 2.81
N THR A 21 -29.03 -7.98 1.57
CA THR A 21 -29.08 -9.05 0.57
C THR A 21 -28.13 -8.76 -0.59
N VAL A 22 -27.77 -9.80 -1.36
CA VAL A 22 -26.99 -9.64 -2.60
C VAL A 22 -27.65 -8.63 -3.55
N ALA A 23 -28.96 -8.74 -3.79
CA ALA A 23 -29.69 -7.82 -4.66
C ALA A 23 -29.68 -6.37 -4.15
N SER A 24 -29.77 -6.16 -2.82
CA SER A 24 -29.67 -4.81 -2.25
C SER A 24 -28.28 -4.20 -2.44
N ILE A 25 -27.21 -5.00 -2.39
CA ILE A 25 -25.85 -4.55 -2.66
C ILE A 25 -25.72 -4.15 -4.13
N GLU A 26 -26.16 -5.01 -5.05
CA GLU A 26 -26.07 -4.77 -6.50
C GLU A 26 -26.82 -3.50 -6.92
N SER A 27 -28.07 -3.35 -6.49
CA SER A 27 -28.88 -2.16 -6.79
C SER A 27 -28.25 -0.88 -6.26
N ARG A 28 -27.62 -0.94 -5.09
CA ARG A 28 -26.97 0.20 -4.45
C ARG A 28 -25.67 0.58 -5.16
N VAL A 29 -24.89 -0.41 -5.59
CA VAL A 29 -23.70 -0.18 -6.45
C VAL A 29 -24.11 0.49 -7.76
N GLU A 30 -25.14 -0.01 -8.43
CA GLU A 30 -25.66 0.57 -9.67
C GLU A 30 -26.10 2.03 -9.47
N ALA A 31 -26.86 2.31 -8.41
CA ALA A 31 -27.31 3.66 -8.09
C ALA A 31 -26.15 4.62 -7.82
N ILE A 32 -25.15 4.20 -7.03
CA ILE A 32 -23.96 5.01 -6.75
C ILE A 32 -23.19 5.31 -8.04
N THR A 33 -22.90 4.28 -8.84
CA THR A 33 -22.15 4.46 -10.09
C THR A 33 -22.90 5.36 -11.07
N ALA A 34 -24.21 5.14 -11.26
CA ALA A 34 -25.03 5.98 -12.12
C ALA A 34 -25.09 7.44 -11.64
N SER A 35 -25.18 7.67 -10.33
CA SER A 35 -25.16 9.03 -9.76
C SER A 35 -23.83 9.73 -10.00
N LEU A 36 -22.71 9.05 -9.78
CA LEU A 36 -21.38 9.62 -10.02
C LEU A 36 -21.16 9.93 -11.51
N ASP A 37 -21.60 9.03 -12.40
CA ASP A 37 -21.53 9.23 -13.85
C ASP A 37 -22.36 10.44 -14.29
N ALA A 38 -23.61 10.52 -13.82
CA ALA A 38 -24.50 11.63 -14.13
C ALA A 38 -23.95 12.98 -13.64
N THR A 39 -23.35 13.03 -12.43
CA THR A 39 -22.72 14.26 -11.93
C THR A 39 -21.54 14.68 -12.81
N ARG A 40 -20.68 13.74 -13.24
CA ARG A 40 -19.54 14.04 -14.12
C ARG A 40 -20.00 14.56 -15.47
N ASP A 41 -21.01 13.92 -16.06
CA ASP A 41 -21.58 14.36 -17.33
C ASP A 41 -22.28 15.73 -17.22
N ALA A 42 -22.98 15.99 -16.11
CA ALA A 42 -23.59 17.29 -15.85
C ALA A 42 -22.54 18.40 -15.74
N ILE A 43 -21.46 18.19 -14.99
CA ILE A 43 -20.34 19.14 -14.87
C ILE A 43 -19.68 19.36 -16.24
N ALA A 44 -19.46 18.28 -17.00
CA ALA A 44 -18.85 18.35 -18.33
C ALA A 44 -19.71 19.13 -19.34
N ALA A 45 -21.04 19.10 -19.19
CA ALA A 45 -21.99 19.78 -20.07
C ALA A 45 -22.16 21.28 -19.76
N LEU A 46 -21.62 21.79 -18.64
CA LEU A 46 -21.72 23.21 -18.28
C LEU A 46 -21.04 24.10 -19.32
N SER A 47 -21.78 25.13 -19.74
CA SER A 47 -21.25 26.26 -20.52
C SER A 47 -20.18 27.02 -19.71
N PRO A 48 -19.27 27.77 -20.35
CA PRO A 48 -18.27 28.56 -19.63
C PRO A 48 -18.85 29.51 -18.58
N GLU A 49 -19.99 30.14 -18.87
CA GLU A 49 -20.68 31.06 -17.97
C GLU A 49 -21.37 30.38 -16.78
N ASP A 50 -21.76 29.11 -16.93
CA ASP A 50 -22.43 28.33 -15.88
C ASP A 50 -21.43 27.59 -14.96
N ARG A 51 -20.13 27.64 -15.28
CA ARG A 51 -19.07 27.07 -14.42
C ARG A 51 -18.80 27.99 -13.25
N THR A 52 -19.26 27.56 -12.08
CA THR A 52 -19.03 28.21 -10.80
C THR A 52 -18.48 27.19 -9.81
N VAL A 53 -17.91 27.65 -8.70
CA VAL A 53 -17.50 26.75 -7.60
C VAL A 53 -18.63 25.82 -7.16
N ASP A 54 -19.87 26.32 -7.10
CA ASP A 54 -21.03 25.54 -6.66
C ASP A 54 -21.44 24.48 -7.69
N SER A 55 -21.53 24.86 -8.96
CA SER A 55 -21.93 23.96 -10.06
C SER A 55 -20.84 22.96 -10.47
N THR A 56 -19.60 23.15 -10.02
CA THR A 56 -18.46 22.28 -10.36
C THR A 56 -17.90 21.57 -9.12
N LEU A 57 -17.01 22.22 -8.37
CA LEU A 57 -16.29 21.64 -7.24
C LEU A 57 -17.24 21.13 -6.16
N LEU A 58 -18.20 21.93 -5.73
CA LEU A 58 -19.11 21.53 -4.66
C LEU A 58 -20.15 20.50 -5.14
N ALA A 59 -20.64 20.60 -6.38
CA ALA A 59 -21.50 19.58 -6.97
C ALA A 59 -20.81 18.21 -7.05
N LEU A 60 -19.53 18.19 -7.47
CA LEU A 60 -18.72 16.98 -7.49
C LEU A 60 -18.57 16.39 -6.08
N HIS A 61 -18.18 17.19 -5.10
CA HIS A 61 -17.99 16.72 -3.73
C HIS A 61 -19.29 16.31 -3.05
N ALA A 62 -20.41 16.99 -3.32
CA ALA A 62 -21.71 16.56 -2.81
C ALA A 62 -22.09 15.14 -3.29
N ALA A 63 -21.83 14.83 -4.57
CA ALA A 63 -22.05 13.50 -5.11
C ALA A 63 -21.07 12.46 -4.54
N LEU A 64 -19.79 12.83 -4.40
CA LEU A 64 -18.77 11.96 -3.80
C LEU A 64 -19.06 11.66 -2.33
N ASP A 65 -19.49 12.65 -1.55
CA ASP A 65 -19.85 12.51 -0.14
C ASP A 65 -21.08 11.62 0.02
N ALA A 66 -22.13 11.85 -0.78
CA ALA A 66 -23.31 10.99 -0.80
C ALA A 66 -22.92 9.53 -1.12
N ALA A 67 -22.14 9.33 -2.19
CA ALA A 67 -21.62 8.01 -2.56
C ALA A 67 -20.75 7.39 -1.46
N ALA A 68 -19.95 8.19 -0.76
CA ALA A 68 -19.04 7.72 0.28
C ALA A 68 -19.78 7.22 1.52
N VAL A 69 -20.88 7.86 1.89
CA VAL A 69 -21.78 7.36 2.93
C VAL A 69 -22.50 6.09 2.45
N ASP A 70 -23.02 6.14 1.23
CA ASP A 70 -23.88 5.08 0.69
C ASP A 70 -23.12 3.77 0.41
N GLN A 71 -21.84 3.86 0.02
CA GLN A 71 -21.02 2.68 -0.24
C GLN A 71 -20.74 1.84 1.00
N VAL A 72 -20.81 2.40 2.22
CA VAL A 72 -20.53 1.66 3.46
C VAL A 72 -21.47 0.46 3.57
N PHE A 73 -22.73 0.64 3.20
CA PHE A 73 -23.77 -0.38 3.26
C PHE A 73 -23.55 -1.50 2.22
N ALA A 74 -22.87 -1.21 1.12
CA ALA A 74 -22.49 -2.20 0.11
C ALA A 74 -21.16 -2.91 0.43
N THR A 75 -20.22 -2.24 1.11
CA THR A 75 -18.83 -2.70 1.26
C THR A 75 -18.49 -3.27 2.64
N PHE A 76 -19.12 -2.77 3.71
CA PHE A 76 -18.93 -3.27 5.07
C PHE A 76 -19.30 -4.76 5.26
N PRO A 77 -20.39 -5.29 4.65
CA PRO A 77 -20.81 -6.68 4.85
C PRO A 77 -19.74 -7.72 4.57
N SER A 78 -18.84 -7.50 3.60
CA SER A 78 -17.72 -8.39 3.28
C SER A 78 -16.84 -8.80 4.48
N MET A 79 -16.81 -7.99 5.54
CA MET A 79 -15.97 -8.22 6.71
C MET A 79 -16.69 -8.94 7.86
N VAL A 80 -18.03 -8.87 7.91
CA VAL A 80 -18.77 -9.20 9.15
C VAL A 80 -20.09 -9.95 8.91
N HIS A 81 -20.62 -9.98 7.69
CA HIS A 81 -21.92 -10.61 7.43
C HIS A 81 -21.84 -12.12 7.62
N ALA A 82 -22.89 -12.75 8.17
CA ALA A 82 -22.91 -14.19 8.44
C ALA A 82 -23.00 -15.04 7.16
N ASP A 83 -23.77 -14.58 6.18
CA ASP A 83 -23.94 -15.21 4.87
C ASP A 83 -22.71 -15.00 3.96
N ALA A 84 -22.21 -16.09 3.36
CA ALA A 84 -21.03 -16.09 2.50
C ALA A 84 -21.26 -15.42 1.13
N ASP A 85 -22.45 -15.56 0.55
CA ASP A 85 -22.78 -14.99 -0.76
C ASP A 85 -22.89 -13.47 -0.66
N VAL A 86 -23.50 -12.98 0.42
CA VAL A 86 -23.52 -11.53 0.73
C VAL A 86 -22.11 -10.98 0.92
N ARG A 87 -21.21 -11.71 1.60
CA ARG A 87 -19.80 -11.29 1.73
C ARG A 87 -19.10 -11.22 0.37
N SER A 88 -19.33 -12.20 -0.50
CA SER A 88 -18.75 -12.26 -1.84
C SER A 88 -19.23 -11.11 -2.72
N ALA A 89 -20.54 -10.86 -2.76
CA ALA A 89 -21.14 -9.73 -3.47
C ALA A 89 -20.60 -8.38 -2.96
N SER A 90 -20.48 -8.22 -1.65
CA SER A 90 -19.89 -7.03 -1.03
C SER A 90 -18.40 -6.83 -1.38
N ALA A 91 -17.62 -7.91 -1.51
CA ALA A 91 -16.23 -7.84 -1.96
C ALA A 91 -16.11 -7.44 -3.44
N ALA A 92 -17.00 -7.95 -4.30
CA ALA A 92 -17.10 -7.51 -5.69
C ALA A 92 -17.50 -6.02 -5.79
N ALA A 93 -18.48 -5.60 -4.99
CA ALA A 93 -18.94 -4.21 -4.90
C ALA A 93 -17.80 -3.24 -4.56
N LYS A 94 -16.89 -3.59 -3.65
CA LYS A 94 -15.69 -2.78 -3.35
C LYS A 94 -14.86 -2.48 -4.59
N THR A 95 -14.71 -3.45 -5.48
CA THR A 95 -13.90 -3.30 -6.70
C THR A 95 -14.59 -2.34 -7.67
N THR A 96 -15.87 -2.56 -7.94
CA THR A 96 -16.67 -1.71 -8.84
C THR A 96 -16.76 -0.27 -8.34
N LEU A 97 -17.07 -0.08 -7.05
CA LEU A 97 -17.18 1.25 -6.47
C LEU A 97 -15.84 1.97 -6.47
N LYS A 98 -14.73 1.27 -6.18
CA LYS A 98 -13.39 1.86 -6.29
C LYS A 98 -13.15 2.40 -7.72
N GLN A 99 -13.50 1.63 -8.75
CA GLN A 99 -13.36 2.07 -10.14
C GLN A 99 -14.23 3.30 -10.44
N ALA A 100 -15.44 3.37 -9.90
CA ALA A 100 -16.31 4.54 -10.06
C ALA A 100 -15.72 5.81 -9.41
N PHE A 101 -15.19 5.70 -8.18
CA PHE A 101 -14.49 6.82 -7.53
C PHE A 101 -13.22 7.23 -8.28
N ASP A 102 -12.41 6.27 -8.74
CA ASP A 102 -11.21 6.55 -9.53
C ASP A 102 -11.58 7.29 -10.83
N ALA A 103 -12.68 6.90 -11.49
CA ALA A 103 -13.15 7.52 -12.72
C ALA A 103 -13.54 8.99 -12.55
N ALA A 104 -13.99 9.40 -11.36
CA ALA A 104 -14.25 10.80 -11.06
C ALA A 104 -12.99 11.66 -11.13
N TYR A 105 -11.87 11.17 -10.60
CA TYR A 105 -10.59 11.88 -10.62
C TYR A 105 -9.81 11.69 -11.93
N ALA A 106 -10.22 10.74 -12.79
CA ALA A 106 -9.62 10.51 -14.10
C ALA A 106 -10.35 11.24 -15.25
N ASP A 107 -11.50 11.87 -15.00
CA ASP A 107 -12.27 12.56 -16.05
C ASP A 107 -11.65 13.92 -16.43
N ALA A 108 -11.10 14.01 -17.64
CA ALA A 108 -10.48 15.22 -18.16
C ALA A 108 -11.48 16.38 -18.36
N ARG A 109 -12.77 16.09 -18.60
CA ARG A 109 -13.81 17.11 -18.79
C ARG A 109 -14.11 17.80 -17.46
N VAL A 110 -14.22 17.00 -16.40
CA VAL A 110 -14.38 17.51 -15.02
C VAL A 110 -13.16 18.30 -14.61
N TYR A 111 -11.95 17.79 -14.86
CA TYR A 111 -10.71 18.53 -14.57
C TYR A 111 -10.67 19.92 -15.22
N ALA A 112 -11.01 20.01 -16.52
CA ALA A 112 -11.06 21.29 -17.23
C ALA A 112 -12.13 22.25 -16.67
N ALA A 113 -13.27 21.73 -16.20
CA ALA A 113 -14.29 22.53 -15.53
C ALA A 113 -13.79 23.06 -14.17
N LEU A 114 -13.03 22.26 -13.42
CA LEU A 114 -12.43 22.67 -12.15
C LEU A 114 -11.33 23.72 -12.34
N GLU A 115 -10.47 23.58 -13.37
CA GLU A 115 -9.46 24.60 -13.67
C GLU A 115 -10.08 25.97 -13.96
N ALA A 116 -11.25 26.00 -14.63
CA ALA A 116 -11.93 27.23 -14.98
C ALA A 116 -12.42 28.05 -13.76
N VAL A 117 -12.62 27.40 -12.60
CA VAL A 117 -13.15 28.05 -11.40
C VAL A 117 -12.07 28.43 -10.37
N GLU A 118 -10.78 28.23 -10.67
CA GLU A 118 -9.70 28.53 -9.71
C GLU A 118 -9.74 29.97 -9.21
N ALA A 119 -9.89 30.94 -10.12
CA ALA A 119 -9.94 32.34 -9.75
C ALA A 119 -11.09 32.63 -8.78
N GLU A 120 -12.26 32.02 -9.01
CA GLU A 120 -13.41 32.13 -8.12
C GLU A 120 -13.13 31.51 -6.75
N VAL A 121 -12.52 30.32 -6.70
CA VAL A 121 -12.09 29.66 -5.45
C VAL A 121 -11.21 30.61 -4.63
N ARG A 122 -10.19 31.22 -5.25
CA ARG A 122 -9.28 32.13 -4.55
C ARG A 122 -9.97 33.42 -4.10
N ASN A 123 -10.86 33.97 -4.94
CA ASN A 123 -11.59 35.20 -4.64
C ASN A 123 -12.56 35.06 -3.46
N ARG A 124 -13.07 33.84 -3.18
CA ARG A 124 -13.89 33.59 -1.98
C ARG A 124 -13.10 33.73 -0.67
N ASN A 125 -11.77 33.72 -0.72
CA ASN A 125 -10.86 33.87 0.42
C ASN A 125 -11.21 32.94 1.60
N ASP A 126 -11.64 31.72 1.28
CA ASP A 126 -11.94 30.65 2.23
C ASP A 126 -10.82 29.61 2.20
N ALA A 127 -10.16 29.42 3.34
CA ALA A 127 -9.04 28.50 3.49
C ALA A 127 -9.45 27.02 3.36
N VAL A 128 -10.66 26.66 3.81
CA VAL A 128 -11.18 25.28 3.72
C VAL A 128 -11.51 24.97 2.26
N LEU A 129 -12.21 25.89 1.58
CA LEU A 129 -12.52 25.74 0.16
C LEU A 129 -11.25 25.67 -0.70
N SER A 130 -10.28 26.55 -0.44
CA SER A 130 -9.00 26.55 -1.15
C SER A 130 -8.25 25.22 -0.98
N ARG A 131 -8.25 24.68 0.25
CA ARG A 131 -7.67 23.37 0.54
C ARG A 131 -8.41 22.25 -0.19
N LEU A 132 -9.74 22.26 -0.18
CA LEU A 132 -10.56 21.27 -0.88
C LEU A 132 -10.22 21.25 -2.37
N TYR A 133 -10.17 22.43 -3.00
CA TYR A 133 -9.76 22.58 -4.40
C TYR A 133 -8.35 22.02 -4.63
N ASP A 134 -7.35 22.42 -3.83
CA ASP A 134 -5.97 21.98 -4.01
C ASP A 134 -5.81 20.47 -3.90
N GLN A 135 -6.49 19.84 -2.94
CA GLN A 135 -6.48 18.38 -2.77
C GLN A 135 -7.19 17.66 -3.92
N THR A 136 -8.29 18.21 -4.40
CA THR A 136 -9.04 17.67 -5.56
C THR A 136 -8.19 17.72 -6.81
N MET A 137 -7.59 18.88 -7.10
CA MET A 137 -6.71 19.07 -8.24
C MET A 137 -5.46 18.18 -8.16
N ALA A 138 -4.93 17.95 -6.95
CA ALA A 138 -3.82 17.03 -6.73
C ALA A 138 -4.17 15.58 -7.11
N LEU A 139 -5.40 15.11 -6.84
CA LEU A 139 -5.86 13.78 -7.24
C LEU A 139 -6.03 13.66 -8.76
N HIS A 140 -6.56 14.68 -9.43
CA HIS A 140 -6.61 14.72 -10.90
C HIS A 140 -5.21 14.74 -11.54
N ARG A 141 -4.29 15.53 -10.98
CA ARG A 141 -2.88 15.58 -11.41
C ARG A 141 -2.17 14.24 -11.24
N ALA A 142 -2.47 13.51 -10.16
CA ALA A 142 -1.95 12.15 -9.95
C ALA A 142 -2.48 11.14 -10.99
N ASN A 143 -3.57 11.44 -11.68
CA ASN A 143 -4.07 10.71 -12.85
C ASN A 143 -3.51 11.24 -14.18
N GLY A 144 -2.53 12.14 -14.14
CA GLY A 144 -1.86 12.68 -15.33
C GLY A 144 -2.65 13.77 -16.06
N LEU A 145 -3.76 14.27 -15.50
CA LEU A 145 -4.63 15.21 -16.23
C LEU A 145 -4.02 16.60 -16.45
N ALA A 146 -2.99 16.97 -15.69
CA ALA A 146 -2.20 18.19 -15.94
C ALA A 146 -1.20 18.05 -17.10
N ILE A 147 -0.97 16.84 -17.62
CA ILE A 147 -0.11 16.64 -18.80
C ILE A 147 -0.93 17.06 -20.03
N ALA A 148 -0.66 18.25 -20.57
CA ALA A 148 -1.43 18.84 -21.67
C ALA A 148 -1.30 18.01 -22.97
N ASP A 149 -0.13 17.45 -23.23
CA ASP A 149 0.14 16.62 -24.39
C ASP A 149 -0.55 15.24 -24.24
N THR A 150 -1.43 14.92 -25.18
CA THR A 150 -2.27 13.71 -25.11
C THR A 150 -1.46 12.43 -25.30
N GLU A 151 -0.37 12.45 -26.06
CA GLU A 151 0.52 11.32 -26.26
C GLU A 151 1.34 11.05 -24.99
N GLN A 152 1.92 12.09 -24.39
CA GLN A 152 2.62 12.00 -23.10
C GLN A 152 1.68 11.55 -21.98
N ARG A 153 0.43 12.01 -21.98
CA ARG A 153 -0.58 11.57 -21.00
C ARG A 153 -0.91 10.08 -21.19
N ALA A 154 -1.09 9.62 -22.42
CA ALA A 154 -1.31 8.20 -22.70
C ALA A 154 -0.11 7.35 -22.26
N GLU A 155 1.11 7.81 -22.54
CA GLU A 155 2.34 7.15 -22.13
C GLU A 155 2.52 7.14 -20.60
N TYR A 156 2.12 8.22 -19.92
CA TYR A 156 2.08 8.29 -18.45
C TYR A 156 1.13 7.21 -17.89
N THR A 157 -0.10 7.15 -18.39
CA THR A 157 -1.09 6.15 -17.95
C THR A 157 -0.61 4.73 -18.19
N LYS A 158 -0.03 4.45 -19.36
CA LYS A 158 0.59 3.15 -19.67
C LYS A 158 1.72 2.82 -18.69
N THR A 159 2.64 3.76 -18.46
CA THR A 159 3.76 3.58 -17.53
C THR A 159 3.27 3.35 -16.10
N ARG A 160 2.18 3.98 -15.67
CA ARG A 160 1.54 3.74 -14.36
C ARG A 160 0.97 2.32 -14.27
N GLY A 161 0.36 1.81 -15.34
CA GLY A 161 -0.07 0.41 -15.44
C GLY A 161 1.09 -0.59 -15.35
N GLU A 162 2.20 -0.30 -16.03
CA GLU A 162 3.43 -1.10 -15.95
C GLU A 162 3.99 -1.13 -14.52
N ILE A 163 4.02 0.02 -13.82
CA ILE A 163 4.43 0.09 -12.42
C ILE A 163 3.54 -0.80 -11.54
N ALA A 164 2.21 -0.73 -11.69
CA ALA A 164 1.29 -1.54 -10.90
C ALA A 164 1.49 -3.05 -11.14
N HIS A 165 1.70 -3.45 -12.39
CA HIS A 165 2.01 -4.83 -12.75
C HIS A 165 3.35 -5.30 -12.14
N LEU A 166 4.40 -4.47 -12.20
CA LEU A 166 5.71 -4.76 -11.59
C LEU A 166 5.61 -4.86 -10.06
N GLU A 167 4.84 -3.99 -9.41
CA GLU A 167 4.57 -4.04 -7.96
C GLU A 167 3.87 -5.35 -7.57
N GLN A 168 2.84 -5.75 -8.31
CA GLN A 168 2.15 -7.02 -8.11
C GLN A 168 3.11 -8.21 -8.28
N LYS A 169 3.87 -8.23 -9.38
CA LYS A 169 4.87 -9.29 -9.64
C LYS A 169 5.91 -9.37 -8.52
N TYR A 170 6.44 -8.23 -8.07
CA TYR A 170 7.42 -8.18 -7.00
C TYR A 170 6.89 -8.81 -5.70
N THR A 171 5.67 -8.45 -5.28
CA THR A 171 5.02 -9.01 -4.09
C THR A 171 4.66 -10.49 -4.27
N GLN A 172 4.20 -10.89 -5.46
CA GLN A 172 3.87 -12.28 -5.77
C GLN A 172 5.10 -13.19 -5.60
N THR A 173 6.26 -12.80 -6.15
CA THR A 173 7.51 -13.57 -5.99
C THR A 173 7.87 -13.79 -4.52
N ILE A 174 7.63 -12.80 -3.64
CA ILE A 174 7.88 -12.93 -2.19
C ILE A 174 6.90 -13.88 -1.52
N ASN A 175 5.62 -13.80 -1.90
CA ASN A 175 4.57 -14.63 -1.32
C ASN A 175 4.72 -16.10 -1.73
N GLU A 176 5.06 -16.34 -2.99
CA GLU A 176 5.24 -17.67 -3.58
C GLU A 176 6.62 -18.30 -3.28
N ASP A 177 7.55 -17.55 -2.68
CA ASP A 177 8.82 -18.10 -2.20
C ASP A 177 8.56 -19.26 -1.22
N THR A 178 9.08 -20.43 -1.55
CA THR A 178 8.98 -21.66 -0.76
C THR A 178 10.34 -22.09 -0.24
N THR A 179 11.28 -21.14 -0.11
CA THR A 179 12.64 -21.45 0.35
C THR A 179 12.58 -21.99 1.77
N VAL A 180 13.10 -23.19 1.96
CA VAL A 180 13.22 -23.90 3.24
C VAL A 180 14.66 -24.31 3.50
N LEU A 181 14.99 -24.48 4.77
CA LEU A 181 16.23 -25.10 5.22
C LEU A 181 15.88 -26.30 6.10
N GLU A 182 16.66 -27.37 5.96
CA GLU A 182 16.47 -28.60 6.71
C GLU A 182 17.54 -28.68 7.81
N PHE A 183 17.11 -28.89 9.05
CA PHE A 183 17.99 -28.95 10.21
C PHE A 183 17.74 -30.21 11.04
N ASN A 184 18.81 -30.79 11.59
CA ASN A 184 18.65 -31.78 12.65
C ASN A 184 18.31 -31.09 13.99
N SER A 185 17.97 -31.89 15.01
CA SER A 185 17.58 -31.35 16.31
C SER A 185 18.69 -30.54 16.99
N ASP A 186 19.94 -30.97 16.86
CA ASP A 186 21.09 -30.31 17.48
C ASP A 186 21.33 -28.91 16.88
N ALA A 187 21.07 -28.75 15.58
CA ALA A 187 21.19 -27.48 14.89
C ALA A 187 20.10 -26.46 15.29
N LEU A 188 19.00 -26.88 15.92
CA LEU A 188 17.94 -25.99 16.41
C LEU A 188 17.98 -25.79 17.93
N HIS A 189 19.09 -26.12 18.59
CA HIS A 189 19.24 -25.90 20.02
C HIS A 189 18.92 -24.44 20.43
N GLY A 190 18.17 -24.28 21.53
CA GLY A 190 17.67 -22.99 22.03
C GLY A 190 16.26 -22.64 21.56
N CYS A 191 15.78 -23.24 20.46
CA CYS A 191 14.39 -23.10 20.05
C CYS A 191 13.45 -23.85 21.01
N SER A 192 12.27 -23.28 21.28
CA SER A 192 11.29 -23.89 22.19
C SER A 192 10.66 -25.17 21.62
N ASP A 193 10.34 -26.14 22.48
CA ASP A 193 9.67 -27.38 22.07
C ASP A 193 8.31 -27.14 21.40
N ARG A 194 7.59 -26.10 21.85
CA ARG A 194 6.33 -25.67 21.22
C ARG A 194 6.53 -25.25 19.78
N TYR A 195 7.64 -24.57 19.48
CA TYR A 195 7.98 -24.20 18.11
C TYR A 195 8.37 -25.44 17.29
N LEU A 196 9.31 -26.25 17.81
CA LEU A 196 9.82 -27.43 17.10
C LEU A 196 8.74 -28.46 16.80
N SER A 197 7.76 -28.64 17.69
CA SER A 197 6.62 -29.56 17.48
C SER A 197 5.64 -29.09 16.40
N GLY A 198 5.65 -27.80 16.04
CA GLY A 198 4.83 -27.25 14.96
C GLY A 198 5.48 -27.31 13.58
N LEU A 199 6.74 -27.75 13.48
CA LEU A 199 7.47 -27.83 12.21
C LEU A 199 7.20 -29.16 11.49
N ASP A 200 7.11 -29.07 10.17
CA ASP A 200 7.12 -30.24 9.31
C ASP A 200 8.48 -30.97 9.40
N ARG A 201 8.46 -32.27 9.08
CA ARG A 201 9.65 -33.11 9.06
C ARG A 201 9.84 -33.79 7.72
N THR A 202 11.09 -33.91 7.28
CA THR A 202 11.45 -34.73 6.12
C THR A 202 11.33 -36.22 6.45
N ALA A 203 11.39 -37.08 5.42
CA ALA A 203 11.39 -38.54 5.60
C ALA A 203 12.56 -39.02 6.49
N ASP A 204 13.68 -38.30 6.46
CA ASP A 204 14.87 -38.59 7.27
C ASP A 204 14.80 -37.98 8.69
N GLY A 205 13.66 -37.38 9.05
CA GLY A 205 13.39 -36.83 10.39
C GLY A 205 13.95 -35.42 10.64
N LEU A 206 14.49 -34.75 9.62
CA LEU A 206 14.98 -33.37 9.72
C LEU A 206 13.81 -32.39 9.83
N TYR A 207 13.98 -31.34 10.64
CA TYR A 207 13.02 -30.24 10.74
C TYR A 207 13.10 -29.37 9.48
N VAL A 208 11.95 -29.10 8.86
CA VAL A 208 11.82 -28.19 7.73
C VAL A 208 11.49 -26.81 8.28
N VAL A 209 12.42 -25.88 8.17
CA VAL A 209 12.27 -24.50 8.62
C VAL A 209 12.09 -23.59 7.41
N THR A 210 10.97 -22.87 7.34
CA THR A 210 10.73 -21.94 6.23
C THR A 210 11.46 -20.63 6.45
N THR A 211 11.61 -19.86 5.38
CA THR A 211 12.08 -18.48 5.45
C THR A 211 10.95 -17.46 5.65
N LYS A 212 9.74 -17.91 6.01
CA LYS A 212 8.63 -17.00 6.36
C LYS A 212 8.90 -16.34 7.72
N ALA A 213 8.28 -15.18 7.95
CA ALA A 213 8.58 -14.36 9.12
C ALA A 213 8.47 -15.09 10.47
N PRO A 214 7.45 -15.94 10.73
CA PRO A 214 7.36 -16.67 12.00
C PRO A 214 8.57 -17.57 12.29
N ASP A 215 9.00 -18.35 11.29
CA ASP A 215 10.14 -19.27 11.41
C ASP A 215 11.46 -18.53 11.50
N TYR A 216 11.66 -17.53 10.62
CA TYR A 216 12.86 -16.72 10.63
C TYR A 216 13.06 -16.02 11.98
N LEU A 217 12.02 -15.38 12.51
CA LEU A 217 12.10 -14.69 13.80
C LEU A 217 12.35 -15.67 14.94
N ALA A 218 11.66 -16.81 14.97
CA ALA A 218 11.88 -17.84 16.00
C ALA A 218 13.34 -18.29 16.02
N VAL A 219 13.90 -18.68 14.88
CA VAL A 219 15.31 -19.13 14.83
C VAL A 219 16.28 -17.99 15.16
N MET A 220 16.09 -16.79 14.60
CA MET A 220 17.02 -15.69 14.82
C MET A 220 17.03 -15.17 16.26
N GLN A 221 15.91 -15.29 16.99
CA GLN A 221 15.77 -14.81 18.36
C GLN A 221 16.16 -15.85 19.41
N THR A 222 15.87 -17.15 19.18
CA THR A 222 16.04 -18.17 20.24
C THR A 222 17.12 -19.21 19.96
N CYS A 223 17.45 -19.49 18.69
CA CYS A 223 18.44 -20.50 18.38
C CYS A 223 19.84 -20.06 18.86
N THR A 224 20.50 -20.87 19.68
CA THR A 224 21.85 -20.55 20.18
C THR A 224 22.95 -20.94 19.19
N VAL A 225 22.66 -21.81 18.21
CA VAL A 225 23.62 -22.32 17.23
C VAL A 225 23.97 -21.24 16.17
N PRO A 226 25.21 -20.71 16.13
CA PRO A 226 25.56 -19.61 15.22
C PRO A 226 25.50 -19.99 13.75
N ALA A 227 25.87 -21.23 13.41
CA ALA A 227 25.85 -21.72 12.03
C ALA A 227 24.43 -21.74 11.46
N THR A 228 23.45 -22.17 12.26
CA THR A 228 22.02 -22.16 11.92
C THR A 228 21.52 -20.74 11.70
N ARG A 229 21.79 -19.81 12.63
CA ARG A 229 21.40 -18.40 12.45
C ARG A 229 22.04 -17.78 11.21
N LYS A 230 23.31 -18.10 10.93
CA LYS A 230 24.00 -17.63 9.70
C LYS A 230 23.32 -18.19 8.44
N ALA A 231 23.04 -19.49 8.39
CA ALA A 231 22.38 -20.12 7.25
C ALA A 231 20.99 -19.53 7.02
N MET A 232 20.19 -19.37 8.08
CA MET A 232 18.88 -18.72 8.01
C MET A 232 18.96 -17.26 7.56
N TYR A 233 19.90 -16.47 8.11
CA TYR A 233 20.11 -15.09 7.69
C TYR A 233 20.46 -15.00 6.20
N THR A 234 21.41 -15.82 5.72
CA THR A 234 21.81 -15.82 4.32
C THR A 234 20.65 -16.22 3.41
N ALA A 235 19.96 -17.32 3.73
CA ALA A 235 18.83 -17.79 2.94
C ALA A 235 17.72 -16.73 2.89
N TYR A 236 17.32 -16.17 4.04
CA TYR A 236 16.25 -15.17 4.13
C TYR A 236 16.54 -13.91 3.31
N ASN A 237 17.78 -13.41 3.32
CA ASN A 237 18.18 -12.19 2.60
C ASN A 237 18.55 -12.45 1.12
N ALA A 238 18.77 -13.71 0.72
CA ALA A 238 19.04 -14.08 -0.67
C ALA A 238 17.78 -14.50 -1.45
N ARG A 239 16.60 -14.49 -0.80
CA ARG A 239 15.34 -14.87 -1.43
C ARG A 239 15.00 -14.00 -2.62
N CYS A 240 14.21 -14.58 -3.53
CA CYS A 240 13.60 -13.86 -4.63
C CYS A 240 14.63 -13.09 -5.48
N ALA A 241 15.78 -13.68 -5.81
CA ALA A 241 16.79 -13.02 -6.65
C ALA A 241 16.21 -12.50 -7.99
N ALA A 242 15.17 -13.16 -8.51
CA ALA A 242 14.40 -12.71 -9.67
C ALA A 242 13.75 -11.33 -9.50
N ASN A 243 13.52 -10.86 -8.26
CA ASN A 243 12.99 -9.52 -7.99
C ASN A 243 13.99 -8.39 -8.22
N LEU A 244 15.30 -8.68 -8.38
CA LEU A 244 16.28 -7.63 -8.66
C LEU A 244 16.03 -6.96 -10.02
N SER A 245 15.71 -7.72 -11.06
CA SER A 245 15.36 -7.17 -12.37
C SER A 245 14.02 -6.44 -12.33
N VAL A 246 13.02 -7.01 -11.66
CA VAL A 246 11.70 -6.37 -11.46
C VAL A 246 11.85 -5.02 -10.75
N LEU A 247 12.71 -4.93 -9.73
CA LEU A 247 13.00 -3.69 -9.02
C LEU A 247 13.68 -2.67 -9.94
N ALA A 248 14.66 -3.08 -10.73
CA ALA A 248 15.34 -2.19 -11.68
C ALA A 248 14.36 -1.61 -12.72
N ASP A 249 13.52 -2.47 -13.32
CA ASP A 249 12.49 -2.06 -14.27
C ASP A 249 11.48 -1.12 -13.61
N MET A 250 11.08 -1.41 -12.36
CA MET A 250 10.15 -0.57 -11.61
C MET A 250 10.74 0.81 -11.27
N VAL A 251 12.03 0.89 -10.91
CA VAL A 251 12.72 2.17 -10.67
C VAL A 251 12.78 2.99 -11.96
N ALA A 252 13.12 2.37 -13.10
CA ALA A 252 13.14 3.05 -14.39
C ALA A 252 11.75 3.56 -14.80
N ALA A 253 10.72 2.73 -14.67
CA ALA A 253 9.33 3.11 -14.96
C ALA A 253 8.85 4.25 -14.05
N ARG A 254 9.17 4.20 -12.75
CA ARG A 254 8.85 5.28 -11.78
C ARG A 254 9.53 6.59 -12.13
N GLN A 255 10.78 6.57 -12.58
CA GLN A 255 11.48 7.77 -13.04
C GLN A 255 10.85 8.32 -14.33
N LYS A 256 10.54 7.46 -15.29
CA LYS A 256 9.86 7.84 -16.54
C LYS A 256 8.50 8.50 -16.26
N ALA A 257 7.68 7.90 -15.41
CA ALA A 257 6.39 8.48 -15.02
C ALA A 257 6.54 9.84 -14.33
N ALA A 258 7.56 10.02 -13.48
CA ALA A 258 7.84 11.30 -12.84
C ALA A 258 8.23 12.38 -13.87
N ASN A 259 9.11 12.04 -14.81
CA ASN A 259 9.53 12.96 -15.89
C ASN A 259 8.35 13.39 -16.75
N LEU A 260 7.47 12.45 -17.15
CA LEU A 260 6.26 12.73 -17.92
C LEU A 260 5.29 13.66 -17.16
N ALA A 261 5.23 13.54 -15.83
CA ALA A 261 4.44 14.41 -14.98
C ALA A 261 5.15 15.74 -14.61
N GLY A 262 6.33 16.01 -15.18
CA GLY A 262 7.08 17.27 -14.96
C GLY A 262 7.92 17.31 -13.67
N TYR A 263 8.18 16.17 -13.03
CA TYR A 263 9.00 16.08 -11.82
C TYR A 263 10.41 15.58 -12.13
N ALA A 264 11.42 16.13 -11.43
CA ALA A 264 12.82 15.74 -11.61
C ALA A 264 13.12 14.29 -11.20
N SER A 265 12.37 13.74 -10.24
CA SER A 265 12.49 12.33 -9.84
C SER A 265 11.21 11.79 -9.23
N HIS A 266 11.13 10.47 -9.11
CA HIS A 266 10.01 9.83 -8.42
C HIS A 266 9.86 10.31 -6.97
N ALA A 267 10.97 10.60 -6.29
CA ALA A 267 10.94 11.15 -4.93
C ALA A 267 10.31 12.55 -4.89
N HIS A 268 10.64 13.44 -5.84
CA HIS A 268 9.98 14.75 -5.96
C HIS A 268 8.48 14.60 -6.19
N TYR A 269 8.08 13.69 -7.08
CA TYR A 269 6.67 13.40 -7.34
C TYR A 269 5.95 12.95 -6.06
N ARG A 270 6.46 11.93 -5.37
CA ARG A 270 5.82 11.38 -4.16
C ARG A 270 5.76 12.40 -3.03
N LEU A 271 6.88 13.08 -2.76
CA LEU A 271 6.98 14.00 -1.62
C LEU A 271 6.17 15.29 -1.80
N SER A 272 5.79 15.66 -3.02
CA SER A 272 4.91 16.81 -3.26
C SER A 272 3.58 16.71 -2.51
N PHE A 273 3.08 15.49 -2.32
CA PHE A 273 1.86 15.18 -1.55
C PHE A 273 2.12 15.03 -0.04
N ASN A 274 3.37 14.82 0.37
CA ASN A 274 3.75 14.64 1.78
C ASN A 274 4.08 15.98 2.47
N MET A 275 4.31 15.91 3.78
CA MET A 275 4.75 17.08 4.57
C MET A 275 6.17 17.54 4.22
N ALA A 276 7.06 16.61 3.82
CA ALA A 276 8.45 16.93 3.51
C ALA A 276 8.60 17.77 2.22
N LYS A 277 7.63 17.73 1.29
CA LYS A 277 7.57 18.51 0.03
C LYS A 277 8.67 18.25 -1.01
N SER A 278 9.93 18.10 -0.61
CA SER A 278 11.04 17.79 -1.51
C SER A 278 12.02 16.79 -0.87
N PRO A 279 12.83 16.10 -1.68
CA PRO A 279 13.89 15.22 -1.18
C PRO A 279 14.93 15.97 -0.35
N ASP A 280 15.15 17.26 -0.58
CA ASP A 280 16.13 18.07 0.17
C ASP A 280 15.79 18.13 1.66
N GLN A 281 14.50 18.11 2.01
CA GLN A 281 14.06 18.07 3.40
C GLN A 281 14.40 16.74 4.08
N LEU A 282 14.68 15.67 3.32
CA LEU A 282 15.09 14.37 3.87
C LEU A 282 16.53 14.36 4.40
N ALA A 283 17.29 15.45 4.29
CA ALA A 283 18.58 15.62 4.96
C ALA A 283 18.49 15.42 6.49
N PHE A 284 17.29 15.53 7.07
CA PHE A 284 17.06 15.18 8.47
C PHE A 284 17.41 13.72 8.80
N LEU A 285 17.34 12.80 7.83
CA LEU A 285 17.72 11.39 8.02
C LEU A 285 19.23 11.24 8.23
N ASP A 286 20.03 12.01 7.50
CA ASP A 286 21.49 12.03 7.66
C ASP A 286 21.88 12.63 9.02
N ASP A 287 21.25 13.75 9.40
CA ASP A 287 21.43 14.36 10.73
C ASP A 287 21.01 13.41 11.87
N LEU A 288 19.90 12.68 11.69
CA LEU A 288 19.46 11.67 12.65
C LEU A 288 20.46 10.52 12.76
N ALA A 289 21.01 10.04 11.64
CA ALA A 289 22.02 8.98 11.63
C ALA A 289 23.28 9.41 12.41
N VAL A 290 23.74 10.65 12.23
CA VAL A 290 24.87 11.22 12.98
C VAL A 290 24.56 11.29 14.47
N LYS A 291 23.37 11.76 14.85
CA LYS A 291 22.96 11.87 16.28
C LYS A 291 22.80 10.51 16.95
N LEU A 292 22.38 9.48 16.23
CA LEU A 292 22.22 8.12 16.74
C LEU A 292 23.54 7.33 16.78
N GLN A 293 24.58 7.79 16.08
CA GLN A 293 25.85 7.08 15.97
C GLN A 293 26.50 6.75 17.33
N PRO A 294 26.61 7.67 18.31
CA PRO A 294 27.21 7.34 19.62
C PRO A 294 26.44 6.24 20.35
N ARG A 295 25.11 6.24 20.25
CA ARG A 295 24.27 5.21 20.87
C ARG A 295 24.44 3.87 20.15
N ARG A 296 24.45 3.87 18.82
CA ARG A 296 24.72 2.67 18.01
C ARG A 296 26.06 2.04 18.40
N GLU A 297 27.12 2.84 18.54
CA GLU A 297 28.45 2.35 18.91
C GLU A 297 28.46 1.74 20.31
N ALA A 298 27.79 2.38 21.28
CA ALA A 298 27.64 1.83 22.63
C ALA A 298 26.87 0.50 22.64
N ASP A 299 25.73 0.43 21.94
CA ASP A 299 24.91 -0.79 21.86
C ASP A 299 25.68 -1.92 21.16
N MET A 300 26.41 -1.63 20.09
CA MET A 300 27.25 -2.61 19.39
C MET A 300 28.41 -3.12 20.27
N ALA A 301 29.04 -2.25 21.07
CA ALA A 301 30.07 -2.66 22.01
C ALA A 301 29.51 -3.58 23.11
N GLN A 302 28.31 -3.30 23.61
CA GLN A 302 27.61 -4.17 24.56
C GLN A 302 27.27 -5.53 23.94
N LEU A 303 26.73 -5.56 22.72
CA LEU A 303 26.43 -6.80 22.02
C LEU A 303 27.69 -7.63 21.73
N GLN A 304 28.80 -6.99 21.38
CA GLN A 304 30.09 -7.65 21.18
C GLN A 304 30.58 -8.29 22.49
N ALA A 305 30.57 -7.55 23.60
CA ALA A 305 30.99 -8.08 24.90
C ALA A 305 30.13 -9.27 25.36
N LEU A 306 28.81 -9.21 25.14
CA LEU A 306 27.92 -10.35 25.40
C LEU A 306 28.27 -11.55 24.52
N LYS A 307 28.62 -11.31 23.24
CA LYS A 307 28.98 -12.38 22.32
C LYS A 307 30.32 -13.02 22.65
N ASP A 308 31.31 -12.22 23.07
CA ASP A 308 32.61 -12.71 23.51
C ASP A 308 32.46 -13.58 24.76
N ALA A 309 31.68 -13.12 25.75
CA ALA A 309 31.38 -13.90 26.95
C ALA A 309 30.63 -15.22 26.64
N ASP A 310 29.70 -15.22 25.67
CA ASP A 310 29.02 -16.43 25.18
C ASP A 310 30.01 -17.39 24.49
N ILE A 311 30.97 -16.89 23.70
CA ILE A 311 31.99 -17.73 23.06
C ILE A 311 32.92 -18.38 24.10
N ASP A 312 33.28 -17.65 25.15
CA ASP A 312 34.19 -18.07 26.21
C ASP A 312 33.50 -18.93 27.28
N ALA A 313 32.16 -18.93 27.34
CA ALA A 313 31.41 -19.79 28.24
C ALA A 313 31.62 -21.27 27.87
N PRO A 314 31.92 -22.15 28.84
CA PRO A 314 31.99 -23.58 28.60
C PRO A 314 30.57 -24.12 28.40
N HIS A 315 30.05 -24.02 27.19
CA HIS A 315 28.81 -24.70 26.82
C HIS A 315 29.09 -26.20 26.86
N GLY A 316 28.47 -26.92 27.81
CA GLY A 316 28.61 -28.36 28.04
C GLY A 316 28.01 -29.24 26.95
N GLY A 317 28.41 -29.03 25.71
CA GLY A 317 28.03 -29.84 24.55
C GLY A 317 28.88 -29.44 23.34
N ALA A 318 29.50 -30.42 22.70
CA ALA A 318 30.32 -30.23 21.50
C ALA A 318 29.59 -29.34 20.50
N ARG A 319 30.28 -28.34 19.93
CA ARG A 319 29.77 -27.56 18.78
C ARG A 319 29.51 -28.58 17.66
N PRO A 320 28.25 -28.90 17.31
CA PRO A 320 27.99 -29.95 16.35
C PRO A 320 28.55 -29.49 15.00
N ALA A 321 29.35 -30.35 14.36
CA ALA A 321 29.71 -30.16 12.97
C ALA A 321 28.42 -30.29 12.16
N VAL A 322 27.90 -29.16 11.67
CA VAL A 322 26.64 -29.16 10.91
C VAL A 322 26.92 -29.79 9.54
N GLY A 323 26.43 -31.02 9.36
CA GLY A 323 26.38 -31.70 8.08
C GLY A 323 25.43 -30.95 7.13
N TYR A 324 25.97 -30.64 5.96
CA TYR A 324 25.34 -30.22 4.71
C TYR A 324 23.98 -29.51 4.78
N CYS A 325 24.02 -28.19 4.56
CA CYS A 325 22.89 -27.38 4.12
C CYS A 325 22.55 -27.74 2.67
N LEU A 326 21.47 -28.48 2.44
CA LEU A 326 20.88 -28.63 1.10
C LEU A 326 19.86 -27.51 0.90
N LEU A 327 20.26 -26.46 0.19
CA LEU A 327 19.33 -25.48 -0.35
C LEU A 327 18.49 -26.18 -1.42
N ARG A 328 17.24 -26.55 -1.11
CA ARG A 328 16.25 -26.84 -2.15
C ARG A 328 15.57 -25.54 -2.55
N GLY A 329 16.15 -24.87 -3.55
CA GLY A 329 15.44 -23.85 -4.31
C GLY A 329 14.48 -24.53 -5.30
N GLY A 330 13.20 -24.18 -5.24
CA GLY A 330 12.31 -24.39 -6.39
C GLY A 330 12.74 -23.52 -7.58
N PRO A 331 12.29 -23.87 -8.80
CA PRO A 331 12.73 -23.23 -10.05
C PRO A 331 12.53 -21.71 -10.10
#